data_AF-A0A8T5TUK9-F1
#
_entry.id   AF-A0A8T5TUK9-F1
#
_cell.length_a   1.000
_cell.length_b   1.000
_cell.length_c   1.000
_cell.angle_alpha   90.00
_cell.angle_beta   90.00
_cell.angle_gamma   90.00
#
_symmetry.space_group_name_H-M   'P 1'
#
loop_
_entity.id
_entity.type
_entity.pdbx_description
1 polymer ?
#
loop_
_entity_poly.entity_id
_entity_poly.type
_entity_poly.pdbx_seq_one_letter_code
_entity_poly.pdbx_strand_id
1 'polypeptide(L)'
;MNTDIDEDLAEILGVLMGNGNLYSNYEKWQYQLDISLNQVDEPRYFQHVKNLFESKFQKDIRICDQTGKAVSLRYYSKEINQFLTKTGLTPGNKSHNQISVPEVILQEILLINRCLKGLFDTDGSITIDNDKDLRLTFSNCSKPLVIDFYNMCLKIGIIPSPKIQFNRKRKAWRVLIAKKNEISQFLKMVDPEKFKEPYRRYWMALKILYFKSTENTKAKMRYRIQEWLSHNKQTQFKYSKENSNFFRNLIEEFLEIKLNPDRVNTILTEVLELEKVMYSVKNAQKFKYLYEKLRSSKRIVEFLIDEGELIIPNRQTITKHIKRYLLETNQDLEYWQTNHPKYRIGLDENNFIRVFPYELRNQIITLIITKLLDYRNEKTPKDILQSLKRDFDLHKILIMNWLLNSPKYGSSVENYLNVLIILCRHLVDISQKGAYINITSISKNPDISLDRTTLTKITDFIIRNKILSLKK
;
A
#
# COMPACT_ATOMS: atom_id res chain seq x y z
N MET A 1 -35.38 21.52 -30.04
CA MET A 1 -34.32 21.07 -29.11
C MET A 1 -33.58 19.94 -29.81
N ASN A 2 -32.25 19.99 -29.90
CA ASN A 2 -31.50 18.87 -30.46
C ASN A 2 -31.60 17.68 -29.50
N THR A 3 -32.18 16.56 -29.96
CA THR A 3 -32.40 15.35 -29.17
C THR A 3 -31.31 14.30 -29.37
N ASP A 4 -30.28 14.63 -30.14
CA ASP A 4 -29.15 13.73 -30.35
C ASP A 4 -28.33 13.62 -29.05
N ILE A 5 -27.95 12.38 -28.74
CA ILE A 5 -27.15 12.06 -27.56
C ILE A 5 -25.70 12.36 -27.90
N ASP A 6 -25.22 13.47 -27.36
CA ASP A 6 -23.82 13.88 -27.37
C ASP A 6 -23.17 13.64 -26.00
N GLU A 7 -21.89 14.02 -25.91
CA GLU A 7 -21.07 13.88 -24.71
C GLU A 7 -21.66 14.54 -23.45
N ASP A 8 -22.24 15.73 -23.58
CA ASP A 8 -22.83 16.45 -22.45
C ASP A 8 -24.13 15.80 -21.99
N LEU A 9 -24.97 15.37 -22.94
CA LEU A 9 -26.18 14.64 -22.62
C LEU A 9 -25.88 13.26 -22.02
N ALA A 10 -24.82 12.58 -22.45
CA ALA A 10 -24.37 11.32 -21.85
C ALA A 10 -23.92 11.51 -20.39
N GLU A 11 -23.17 12.57 -20.08
CA GLU A 11 -22.81 12.91 -18.70
C GLU A 11 -24.06 13.24 -17.86
N ILE A 12 -24.98 14.05 -18.40
CA ILE A 12 -26.28 14.36 -17.79
C ILE A 12 -27.06 13.07 -17.48
N LEU A 13 -27.16 12.14 -18.43
CA LEU A 13 -27.85 10.86 -18.24
C LEU A 13 -27.18 10.05 -17.10
N GLY A 14 -25.84 10.03 -17.02
CA GLY A 14 -25.11 9.44 -15.90
C GLY A 14 -25.49 10.05 -14.55
N VAL A 15 -25.49 11.39 -14.46
CA VAL A 15 -25.90 12.12 -13.25
C VAL A 15 -27.35 11.82 -12.88
N LEU A 16 -28.24 11.77 -13.88
CA LEU A 16 -29.65 11.49 -13.69
C LEU A 16 -29.92 10.06 -13.25
N MET A 17 -29.15 9.08 -13.71
CA MET A 17 -29.29 7.69 -13.26
C MET A 17 -28.90 7.53 -11.77
N GLY A 18 -27.90 8.28 -11.29
CA GLY A 18 -27.54 8.27 -9.88
C GLY A 18 -28.46 9.13 -9.01
N ASN A 19 -28.29 10.45 -9.06
CA ASN A 19 -28.94 11.40 -8.13
C ASN A 19 -30.20 12.09 -8.69
N GLY A 20 -30.55 11.83 -9.94
CA GLY A 20 -31.76 12.40 -10.56
C GLY A 20 -33.08 11.83 -10.01
N ASN A 21 -34.17 12.54 -10.25
CA ASN A 21 -35.53 12.07 -10.08
C ASN A 21 -36.41 12.67 -11.18
N LEU A 22 -37.15 11.81 -11.88
CA LEU A 22 -38.12 12.23 -12.89
C LEU A 22 -39.52 12.14 -12.27
N TYR A 23 -40.24 13.25 -12.29
CA TYR A 23 -41.63 13.34 -11.86
C TYR A 23 -42.51 13.77 -13.02
N SER A 24 -43.57 13.01 -13.25
CA SER A 24 -44.56 13.27 -14.30
C SER A 24 -45.95 13.03 -13.73
N ASN A 25 -46.77 14.08 -13.74
CA ASN A 25 -48.20 14.02 -13.42
C ASN A 25 -48.99 14.57 -14.59
N TYR A 26 -49.59 13.67 -15.37
CA TYR A 26 -50.33 13.99 -16.57
C TYR A 26 -51.62 14.77 -16.27
N GLU A 27 -52.30 14.45 -15.17
CA GLU A 27 -53.55 15.12 -14.76
C GLU A 27 -53.31 16.59 -14.39
N LYS A 28 -52.16 16.87 -13.76
CA LYS A 28 -51.79 18.22 -13.30
C LYS A 28 -50.83 18.95 -14.24
N TRP A 29 -50.48 18.35 -15.38
CA TRP A 29 -49.48 18.88 -16.33
C TRP A 29 -48.13 19.23 -15.70
N GLN A 30 -47.71 18.46 -14.69
CA GLN A 30 -46.45 18.71 -13.97
C GLN A 30 -45.36 17.76 -14.47
N TYR A 31 -44.33 18.33 -15.09
CA TYR A 31 -43.15 17.60 -15.58
C TYR A 31 -41.91 18.23 -14.96
N GLN A 32 -41.27 17.47 -14.07
CA GLN A 32 -40.18 17.97 -13.25
C GLN A 32 -39.02 16.96 -13.25
N LEU A 33 -37.83 17.51 -13.31
CA LEU A 33 -36.56 16.83 -13.12
C LEU A 33 -35.91 17.44 -11.88
N ASP A 34 -35.52 16.61 -10.92
CA ASP A 34 -34.75 17.03 -9.75
C ASP A 34 -33.42 16.32 -9.69
N ILE A 35 -32.38 17.01 -9.25
CA ILE A 35 -31.06 16.42 -8.98
C ILE A 35 -30.62 16.87 -7.61
N SER A 36 -30.49 15.93 -6.68
CA SER A 36 -30.08 16.22 -5.30
C SER A 36 -28.56 16.15 -5.18
N LEU A 37 -27.92 17.24 -4.76
CA LEU A 37 -26.46 17.39 -4.64
C LEU A 37 -26.08 17.97 -3.27
N ASN A 38 -24.80 17.83 -2.87
CA ASN A 38 -24.27 18.42 -1.64
C ASN A 38 -23.47 19.70 -1.94
N GLN A 39 -24.12 20.86 -1.89
CA GLN A 39 -23.48 22.14 -2.20
C GLN A 39 -22.41 22.53 -1.15
N VAL A 40 -22.50 22.01 0.07
CA VAL A 40 -21.61 22.41 1.18
C VAL A 40 -20.26 21.71 1.10
N ASP A 41 -20.27 20.38 0.91
CA ASP A 41 -19.05 19.57 0.89
C ASP A 41 -18.52 19.34 -0.54
N GLU A 42 -19.32 19.59 -1.58
CA GLU A 42 -18.99 19.41 -3.00
C GLU A 42 -19.44 20.61 -3.88
N PRO A 43 -19.04 21.85 -3.54
CA PRO A 43 -19.51 23.05 -4.23
C PRO A 43 -19.06 23.13 -5.69
N ARG A 44 -17.90 22.57 -6.04
CA ARG A 44 -17.39 22.59 -7.42
C ARG A 44 -18.22 21.67 -8.30
N TYR A 45 -18.52 20.46 -7.83
CA TYR A 45 -19.39 19.51 -8.53
C TYR A 45 -20.81 20.06 -8.68
N PHE A 46 -21.36 20.70 -7.65
CA PHE A 46 -22.64 21.41 -7.75
C PHE A 46 -22.65 22.42 -8.89
N GLN A 47 -21.63 23.30 -8.95
CA GLN A 47 -21.54 24.31 -10.01
C GLN A 47 -21.34 23.68 -11.40
N HIS A 48 -20.55 22.62 -11.49
CA HIS A 48 -20.33 21.87 -12.73
C HIS A 48 -21.65 21.32 -13.28
N VAL A 49 -22.43 20.60 -12.46
CA VAL A 49 -23.72 20.04 -12.90
C VAL A 49 -24.70 21.16 -13.28
N LYS A 50 -24.76 22.26 -12.51
CA LYS A 50 -25.58 23.42 -12.86
C LYS A 50 -25.25 23.94 -14.26
N ASN A 51 -23.98 24.23 -14.51
CA ASN A 51 -23.50 24.76 -15.79
C ASN A 51 -23.74 23.77 -16.95
N LEU A 52 -23.52 22.47 -16.71
CA LEU A 52 -23.74 21.42 -17.69
C LEU A 52 -25.21 21.38 -18.16
N PHE A 53 -26.15 21.48 -17.21
CA PHE A 53 -27.58 21.52 -17.53
C PHE A 53 -28.00 22.80 -18.25
N GLU A 54 -27.56 23.96 -17.76
CA GLU A 54 -27.94 25.26 -18.33
C GLU A 54 -27.38 25.44 -19.74
N SER A 55 -26.15 25.00 -19.99
CA SER A 55 -25.55 25.02 -21.33
C SER A 55 -26.22 24.02 -22.28
N LYS A 56 -26.45 22.77 -21.85
CA LYS A 56 -27.08 21.76 -22.71
C LYS A 56 -28.51 22.13 -23.09
N PHE A 57 -29.27 22.69 -22.15
CA PHE A 57 -30.70 22.95 -22.34
C PHE A 57 -31.04 24.42 -22.60
N GLN A 58 -30.05 25.31 -22.59
CA GLN A 58 -30.19 26.74 -22.86
C GLN A 58 -31.29 27.39 -22.00
N LYS A 59 -31.37 26.95 -20.73
CA LYS A 59 -32.39 27.39 -19.77
C LYS A 59 -31.85 27.25 -18.36
N ASP A 60 -32.08 28.29 -17.55
CA ASP A 60 -31.70 28.34 -16.16
C ASP A 60 -32.36 27.22 -15.34
N ILE A 61 -31.56 26.59 -14.48
CA ILE A 61 -32.05 25.57 -13.56
C ILE A 61 -32.37 26.19 -12.20
N ARG A 62 -33.53 25.85 -11.64
CA ARG A 62 -33.97 26.42 -10.36
C ARG A 62 -33.22 25.73 -9.22
N ILE A 63 -32.66 26.50 -8.30
CA ILE A 63 -32.08 25.98 -7.06
C ILE A 63 -33.20 25.92 -6.02
N CYS A 64 -33.36 24.76 -5.37
CA CYS A 64 -34.34 24.54 -4.31
C CYS A 64 -33.65 23.95 -3.09
N ASP A 65 -33.74 24.63 -1.95
CA ASP A 65 -33.18 24.14 -0.71
C ASP A 65 -33.85 22.84 -0.28
N GLN A 66 -33.06 21.91 0.25
CA GLN A 66 -33.56 20.73 0.94
C GLN A 66 -33.14 20.78 2.41
N THR A 67 -33.52 19.75 3.17
CA THR A 67 -33.09 19.60 4.55
C THR A 67 -31.59 19.28 4.64
N GLY A 68 -30.89 19.97 5.53
CA GLY A 68 -29.46 19.73 5.80
C GLY A 68 -28.53 20.37 4.76
N LYS A 69 -27.58 19.60 4.22
CA LYS A 69 -26.57 20.07 3.25
C LYS A 69 -26.98 19.84 1.78
N ALA A 70 -28.13 19.20 1.57
CA ALA A 70 -28.61 18.85 0.25
C ALA A 70 -29.32 20.03 -0.40
N VAL A 71 -29.12 20.18 -1.71
CA VAL A 71 -29.79 21.16 -2.55
C VAL A 71 -30.27 20.46 -3.81
N SER A 72 -31.47 20.79 -4.27
CA SER A 72 -32.00 20.30 -5.55
C SER A 72 -31.76 21.30 -6.65
N LEU A 73 -31.21 20.82 -7.77
CA LEU A 73 -31.33 21.48 -9.06
C LEU A 73 -32.60 20.98 -9.74
N ARG A 74 -33.56 21.88 -9.96
CA ARG A 74 -34.90 21.57 -10.47
C ARG A 74 -35.13 22.18 -11.84
N TYR A 75 -35.52 21.33 -12.78
CA TYR A 75 -35.81 21.72 -14.16
C TYR A 75 -37.23 21.33 -14.56
N TYR A 76 -37.96 22.25 -15.18
CA TYR A 76 -39.33 22.04 -15.65
C TYR A 76 -39.38 22.07 -17.18
N SER A 77 -39.72 20.92 -17.78
CA SER A 77 -40.03 20.78 -19.21
C SER A 77 -40.71 19.46 -19.47
N LYS A 78 -41.81 19.51 -20.22
CA LYS A 78 -42.51 18.32 -20.71
C LYS A 78 -41.68 17.59 -21.76
N GLU A 79 -41.08 18.34 -22.67
CA GLU A 79 -40.31 17.85 -23.81
C GLU A 79 -39.10 17.06 -23.34
N ILE A 80 -38.33 17.60 -22.41
CA ILE A 80 -37.16 16.91 -21.85
C ILE A 80 -37.58 15.66 -21.08
N ASN A 81 -38.63 15.76 -20.25
CA ASN A 81 -39.07 14.61 -19.48
C ASN A 81 -39.54 13.46 -20.39
N GLN A 82 -40.30 13.77 -21.45
CA GLN A 82 -40.71 12.80 -22.47
C GLN A 82 -39.51 12.23 -23.23
N PHE A 83 -38.54 13.07 -23.60
CA PHE A 83 -37.31 12.62 -24.24
C PHE A 83 -36.53 11.65 -23.36
N LEU A 84 -36.24 12.03 -22.11
CA LEU A 84 -35.53 11.19 -21.14
C LEU A 84 -36.27 9.86 -20.90
N THR A 85 -37.60 9.89 -20.84
CA THR A 85 -38.42 8.69 -20.74
C THR A 85 -38.25 7.76 -21.94
N LYS A 86 -38.24 8.32 -23.16
CA LYS A 86 -37.97 7.54 -24.39
C LYS A 86 -36.56 6.96 -24.44
N THR A 87 -35.58 7.62 -23.82
CA THR A 87 -34.20 7.10 -23.73
C THR A 87 -34.04 5.96 -22.72
N GLY A 88 -35.06 5.64 -21.92
CA GLY A 88 -35.05 4.54 -20.95
C GLY A 88 -35.10 4.95 -19.48
N LEU A 89 -35.08 6.27 -19.17
CA LEU A 89 -35.24 6.74 -17.80
C LEU A 89 -36.72 6.74 -17.40
N THR A 90 -37.11 5.86 -16.50
CA THR A 90 -38.51 5.77 -16.05
C THR A 90 -38.77 6.70 -14.86
N PRO A 91 -39.89 7.47 -14.85
CA PRO A 91 -40.34 8.18 -13.67
C PRO A 91 -40.56 7.24 -12.48
N GLY A 92 -40.34 7.75 -11.25
CA GLY A 92 -40.55 7.01 -10.02
C GLY A 92 -39.29 6.35 -9.43
N ASN A 93 -39.48 5.25 -8.70
CA ASN A 93 -38.40 4.65 -7.91
C ASN A 93 -37.45 3.82 -8.78
N LYS A 94 -36.30 4.39 -9.12
CA LYS A 94 -35.22 3.75 -9.89
C LYS A 94 -34.77 2.39 -9.37
N SER A 95 -34.76 2.21 -8.04
CA SER A 95 -34.35 0.94 -7.43
C SER A 95 -35.37 -0.16 -7.71
N HIS A 96 -36.66 0.18 -7.80
CA HIS A 96 -37.69 -0.77 -8.24
C HIS A 96 -37.64 -0.99 -9.75
N ASN A 97 -37.41 0.08 -10.52
CA ASN A 97 -37.42 0.02 -11.99
C ASN A 97 -36.17 -0.66 -12.59
N GLN A 98 -35.12 -0.91 -11.79
CA GLN A 98 -33.88 -1.58 -12.23
C GLN A 98 -33.32 -0.99 -13.53
N ILE A 99 -33.15 0.34 -13.56
CA ILE A 99 -32.69 1.09 -14.73
C ILE A 99 -31.32 0.63 -15.24
N SER A 100 -31.11 0.74 -16.55
CA SER A 100 -29.84 0.45 -17.25
C SER A 100 -29.37 1.68 -18.03
N VAL A 101 -28.13 1.66 -18.51
CA VAL A 101 -27.59 2.67 -19.41
C VAL A 101 -28.23 2.51 -20.80
N PRO A 102 -28.67 3.60 -21.45
CA PRO A 102 -29.21 3.54 -22.81
C PRO A 102 -28.22 2.93 -23.83
N GLU A 103 -28.70 2.06 -24.72
CA GLU A 103 -27.85 1.29 -25.64
C GLU A 103 -26.99 2.18 -26.56
N VAL A 104 -27.53 3.32 -26.98
CA VAL A 104 -26.84 4.33 -27.78
C VAL A 104 -25.56 4.87 -27.10
N ILE A 105 -25.55 5.01 -25.77
CA ILE A 105 -24.33 5.38 -25.02
C ILE A 105 -23.33 4.24 -25.08
N LEU A 106 -23.80 2.99 -24.94
CA LEU A 106 -22.93 1.81 -24.90
C LEU A 106 -22.23 1.53 -26.24
N GLN A 107 -22.64 2.16 -27.34
CA GLN A 107 -22.08 1.95 -28.67
C GLN A 107 -20.84 2.81 -28.95
N GLU A 108 -20.64 3.93 -28.25
CA GLU A 108 -19.58 4.89 -28.55
C GLU A 108 -18.68 5.17 -27.34
N ILE A 109 -17.36 5.07 -27.52
CA ILE A 109 -16.37 5.22 -26.43
C ILE A 109 -16.44 6.61 -25.78
N LEU A 110 -16.65 7.67 -26.56
CA LEU A 110 -16.75 9.04 -26.05
C LEU A 110 -17.97 9.19 -25.13
N LEU A 111 -19.14 8.71 -25.57
CA LEU A 111 -20.36 8.72 -24.76
C LEU A 111 -20.23 7.85 -23.50
N ILE A 112 -19.63 6.66 -23.62
CA ILE A 112 -19.31 5.80 -22.46
C ILE A 112 -18.51 6.57 -21.43
N ASN A 113 -17.44 7.27 -21.86
CA ASN A 113 -16.54 7.96 -20.96
C ASN A 113 -17.27 9.06 -20.17
N ARG A 114 -18.09 9.85 -20.86
CA ARG A 114 -18.90 10.93 -20.24
C ARG A 114 -20.00 10.38 -19.33
N CYS A 115 -20.67 9.31 -19.74
CA CYS A 115 -21.66 8.64 -18.89
C CYS A 115 -21.02 8.04 -17.62
N LEU A 116 -19.84 7.40 -17.74
CA LEU A 116 -19.07 6.89 -16.60
C LEU A 116 -18.71 8.00 -15.61
N LYS A 117 -18.33 9.17 -16.12
CA LYS A 117 -18.04 10.36 -15.30
C LYS A 117 -19.27 10.74 -14.47
N GLY A 118 -20.42 10.95 -15.10
CA GLY A 118 -21.67 11.29 -14.41
C GLY A 118 -22.09 10.25 -13.37
N LEU A 119 -22.03 8.96 -13.73
CA LEU A 119 -22.34 7.85 -12.80
C LEU A 119 -21.39 7.81 -11.60
N PHE A 120 -20.09 7.99 -11.82
CA PHE A 120 -19.10 7.92 -10.75
C PHE A 120 -19.18 9.17 -9.84
N ASP A 121 -19.46 10.34 -10.40
CA ASP A 121 -19.62 11.55 -9.62
C ASP A 121 -20.89 11.55 -8.75
N THR A 122 -21.91 10.75 -9.06
CA THR A 122 -23.04 10.50 -8.15
C THR A 122 -22.77 9.35 -7.19
N ASP A 123 -22.69 8.12 -7.72
CA ASP A 123 -22.72 6.87 -6.93
C ASP A 123 -21.33 6.24 -6.72
N GLY A 124 -20.32 6.81 -7.37
CA GLY A 124 -18.93 6.43 -7.17
C GLY A 124 -18.38 6.93 -5.83
N SER A 125 -17.37 6.24 -5.33
CA SER A 125 -16.67 6.59 -4.10
C SER A 125 -15.18 6.34 -4.25
N ILE A 126 -14.40 7.26 -3.66
CA ILE A 126 -12.94 7.18 -3.59
C ILE A 126 -12.58 7.02 -2.13
N THR A 127 -11.93 5.91 -1.79
CA THR A 127 -11.59 5.55 -0.41
C THR A 127 -10.12 5.15 -0.31
N ILE A 128 -9.50 5.42 0.83
CA ILE A 128 -8.19 4.87 1.21
C ILE A 128 -8.45 3.70 2.15
N ASP A 129 -8.01 2.49 1.77
CA ASP A 129 -8.10 1.33 2.66
C ASP A 129 -6.96 1.33 3.70
N ASN A 130 -7.06 0.46 4.71
CA ASN A 130 -6.08 0.31 5.78
C ASN A 130 -4.67 -0.03 5.26
N ASP A 131 -4.58 -0.67 4.08
CA ASP A 131 -3.33 -0.96 3.38
C ASP A 131 -2.72 0.26 2.67
N LYS A 132 -3.30 1.46 2.87
CA LYS A 132 -2.88 2.75 2.28
C LYS A 132 -3.12 2.86 0.77
N ASP A 133 -3.81 1.88 0.20
CA ASP A 133 -4.16 1.87 -1.21
C ASP A 133 -5.47 2.63 -1.46
N LEU A 134 -5.46 3.43 -2.52
CA LEU A 134 -6.68 4.05 -3.05
C LEU A 134 -7.56 2.96 -3.67
N ARG A 135 -8.87 3.08 -3.50
CA ARG A 135 -9.88 2.22 -4.12
C ARG A 135 -11.02 3.06 -4.65
N LEU A 136 -11.45 2.73 -5.87
CA LEU A 136 -12.67 3.26 -6.45
C LEU A 136 -13.78 2.22 -6.27
N THR A 137 -14.95 2.64 -5.84
CA THR A 137 -16.13 1.75 -5.72
C THR A 137 -17.34 2.46 -6.31
N PHE A 138 -18.02 1.80 -7.25
CA PHE A 138 -19.35 2.21 -7.72
C PHE A 138 -20.38 1.32 -7.04
N SER A 139 -21.46 1.91 -6.49
CA SER A 139 -22.51 1.15 -5.78
C SER A 139 -23.88 1.69 -6.10
N ASN A 140 -24.81 0.83 -6.53
CA ASN A 140 -26.18 1.23 -6.85
C ASN A 140 -27.18 0.10 -6.53
N CYS A 141 -28.43 0.43 -6.26
CA CYS A 141 -29.51 -0.53 -6.01
C CYS A 141 -30.01 -1.22 -7.28
N SER A 142 -29.86 -0.59 -8.45
CA SER A 142 -30.07 -1.19 -9.75
C SER A 142 -28.90 -2.11 -10.10
N LYS A 143 -29.17 -3.43 -10.17
CA LYS A 143 -28.15 -4.41 -10.58
C LYS A 143 -27.72 -4.21 -12.04
N PRO A 144 -28.65 -3.99 -13.01
CA PRO A 144 -28.27 -3.70 -14.39
C PRO A 144 -27.29 -2.54 -14.51
N LEU A 145 -27.55 -1.43 -13.81
CA LEU A 145 -26.65 -0.26 -13.84
C LEU A 145 -25.22 -0.56 -13.36
N VAL A 146 -25.05 -1.44 -12.35
CA VAL A 146 -23.72 -1.86 -11.87
C VAL A 146 -23.03 -2.78 -12.88
N ILE A 147 -23.79 -3.62 -13.59
CA ILE A 147 -23.28 -4.45 -14.70
C ILE A 147 -22.84 -3.58 -15.87
N ASP A 148 -23.64 -2.57 -16.24
CA ASP A 148 -23.30 -1.64 -17.31
C ASP A 148 -22.06 -0.82 -16.96
N PHE A 149 -21.95 -0.32 -15.72
CA PHE A 149 -20.73 0.35 -15.25
C PHE A 149 -19.49 -0.54 -15.40
N TYR A 150 -19.60 -1.83 -15.03
CA TYR A 150 -18.53 -2.80 -15.18
C TYR A 150 -18.15 -3.01 -16.66
N ASN A 151 -19.15 -3.22 -17.53
CA ASN A 151 -18.94 -3.45 -18.95
C ASN A 151 -18.36 -2.21 -19.66
N MET A 152 -18.84 -1.01 -19.31
CA MET A 152 -18.31 0.25 -19.79
C MET A 152 -16.83 0.44 -19.41
N CYS A 153 -16.45 0.12 -18.17
CA CYS A 153 -15.03 0.13 -17.77
C CYS A 153 -14.19 -0.81 -18.65
N LEU A 154 -14.66 -2.04 -18.89
CA LEU A 154 -13.97 -2.99 -19.76
C LEU A 154 -13.81 -2.47 -21.19
N LYS A 155 -14.86 -1.85 -21.75
CA LYS A 155 -14.84 -1.27 -23.10
C LYS A 155 -13.78 -0.17 -23.25
N ILE A 156 -13.52 0.61 -22.20
CA ILE A 156 -12.47 1.64 -22.21
C ILE A 156 -11.11 1.15 -21.71
N GLY A 157 -10.92 -0.18 -21.60
CA GLY A 157 -9.64 -0.80 -21.24
C GLY A 157 -9.29 -0.70 -19.76
N ILE A 158 -10.26 -0.48 -18.89
CA ILE A 158 -10.09 -0.49 -17.43
C ILE A 158 -10.62 -1.82 -16.91
N ILE A 159 -9.88 -2.49 -16.02
CA ILE A 159 -10.24 -3.81 -15.49
C ILE A 159 -10.69 -3.71 -14.03
N PRO A 160 -12.01 -3.65 -13.74
CA PRO A 160 -12.50 -3.75 -12.37
C PRO A 160 -12.28 -5.14 -11.76
N SER A 161 -12.61 -5.27 -10.48
CA SER A 161 -12.76 -6.56 -9.82
C SER A 161 -13.79 -7.41 -10.57
N PRO A 162 -13.49 -8.68 -10.90
CA PRO A 162 -14.41 -9.55 -11.63
C PRO A 162 -15.66 -9.92 -10.80
N LYS A 163 -15.63 -9.65 -9.48
CA LYS A 163 -16.74 -9.92 -8.58
C LYS A 163 -17.56 -8.66 -8.36
N ILE A 164 -18.79 -8.65 -8.88
CA ILE A 164 -19.87 -7.76 -8.44
C ILE A 164 -20.43 -8.31 -7.13
N GLN A 165 -20.50 -7.49 -6.10
CA GLN A 165 -20.86 -7.91 -4.75
C GLN A 165 -22.16 -7.25 -4.31
N PHE A 166 -23.02 -8.01 -3.61
CA PHE A 166 -24.21 -7.45 -2.97
C PHE A 166 -23.91 -7.08 -1.51
N ASN A 167 -24.10 -5.80 -1.16
CA ASN A 167 -24.00 -5.31 0.20
C ASN A 167 -25.37 -5.41 0.88
N ARG A 168 -25.56 -6.45 1.70
CA ARG A 168 -26.83 -6.69 2.43
C ARG A 168 -27.27 -5.51 3.30
N LYS A 169 -26.34 -4.82 3.96
CA LYS A 169 -26.64 -3.68 4.85
C LYS A 169 -27.21 -2.48 4.09
N ARG A 170 -26.71 -2.24 2.86
CA ARG A 170 -27.17 -1.14 2.00
C ARG A 170 -28.22 -1.57 0.98
N LYS A 171 -28.51 -2.87 0.88
CA LYS A 171 -29.33 -3.49 -0.18
C LYS A 171 -28.92 -3.02 -1.59
N ALA A 172 -27.61 -2.91 -1.82
CA ALA A 172 -27.05 -2.36 -3.05
C ALA A 172 -25.97 -3.28 -3.63
N TRP A 173 -25.83 -3.27 -4.95
CA TRP A 173 -24.76 -3.94 -5.68
C TRP A 173 -23.56 -3.02 -5.78
N ARG A 174 -22.35 -3.58 -5.84
CA ARG A 174 -21.12 -2.81 -6.00
C ARG A 174 -20.09 -3.51 -6.86
N VAL A 175 -19.27 -2.69 -7.50
CA VAL A 175 -18.08 -3.09 -8.23
C VAL A 175 -16.90 -2.22 -7.78
N LEU A 176 -15.71 -2.81 -7.73
CA LEU A 176 -14.50 -2.17 -7.21
C LEU A 176 -13.44 -2.07 -8.30
N ILE A 177 -12.70 -0.97 -8.34
CA ILE A 177 -11.44 -0.85 -9.06
C ILE A 177 -10.36 -0.63 -7.99
N ALA A 178 -9.53 -1.66 -7.79
CA ALA A 178 -8.55 -1.71 -6.70
C ALA A 178 -7.10 -1.79 -7.20
N LYS A 179 -6.89 -2.19 -8.45
CA LYS A 179 -5.55 -2.21 -9.03
C LYS A 179 -5.13 -0.78 -9.35
N LYS A 180 -4.01 -0.36 -8.76
CA LYS A 180 -3.48 1.00 -8.87
C LYS A 180 -3.35 1.55 -10.30
N ASN A 181 -2.86 0.74 -11.25
CA ASN A 181 -2.76 1.15 -12.66
C ASN A 181 -4.14 1.43 -13.27
N GLU A 182 -5.13 0.58 -12.97
CA GLU A 182 -6.52 0.74 -13.42
C GLU A 182 -7.17 1.98 -12.80
N ILE A 183 -6.86 2.26 -11.53
CA ILE A 183 -7.32 3.47 -10.83
C ILE A 183 -6.73 4.72 -11.47
N SER A 184 -5.40 4.74 -11.71
CA SER A 184 -4.74 5.87 -12.36
C SER A 184 -5.30 6.10 -13.77
N GLN A 185 -5.48 5.02 -14.54
CA GLN A 185 -6.11 5.09 -15.86
C GLN A 185 -7.57 5.58 -15.79
N PHE A 186 -8.37 5.11 -14.82
CA PHE A 186 -9.73 5.59 -14.62
C PHE A 186 -9.77 7.09 -14.31
N LEU A 187 -8.97 7.55 -13.35
CA LEU A 187 -8.92 8.95 -12.97
C LEU A 187 -8.42 9.84 -14.13
N LYS A 188 -7.55 9.32 -15.00
CA LYS A 188 -7.06 10.04 -16.18
C LYS A 188 -8.07 10.08 -17.33
N MET A 189 -8.73 8.96 -17.63
CA MET A 189 -9.63 8.84 -18.78
C MET A 189 -11.02 9.41 -18.48
N VAL A 190 -11.60 9.04 -17.34
CA VAL A 190 -12.96 9.42 -16.93
C VAL A 190 -12.99 10.82 -16.31
N ASP A 191 -11.87 11.23 -15.69
CA ASP A 191 -11.68 12.57 -15.12
C ASP A 191 -12.85 13.07 -14.23
N PRO A 192 -13.25 12.30 -13.20
CA PRO A 192 -14.41 12.60 -12.36
C PRO A 192 -14.23 13.92 -11.58
N GLU A 193 -15.25 14.79 -11.57
CA GLU A 193 -15.22 16.05 -10.82
C GLU A 193 -15.07 15.80 -9.31
N LYS A 194 -15.60 14.68 -8.82
CA LYS A 194 -15.45 14.25 -7.43
C LYS A 194 -13.97 14.15 -7.02
N PHE A 195 -13.05 13.76 -7.92
CA PHE A 195 -11.61 13.71 -7.60
C PHE A 195 -10.93 15.09 -7.61
N LYS A 196 -11.57 16.09 -8.21
CA LYS A 196 -11.09 17.48 -8.29
C LYS A 196 -11.52 18.33 -7.10
N GLU A 197 -12.45 17.83 -6.28
CA GLU A 197 -12.92 18.52 -5.08
C GLU A 197 -11.77 18.77 -4.07
N PRO A 198 -11.42 20.04 -3.77
CA PRO A 198 -10.25 20.36 -2.96
C PRO A 198 -10.27 19.69 -1.59
N TYR A 199 -11.37 19.81 -0.85
CA TYR A 199 -11.49 19.22 0.50
C TYR A 199 -11.42 17.70 0.47
N ARG A 200 -11.93 17.06 -0.59
CA ARG A 200 -11.83 15.60 -0.75
C ARG A 200 -10.39 15.18 -1.03
N ARG A 201 -9.64 15.94 -1.84
CA ARG A 201 -8.20 15.72 -2.06
C ARG A 201 -7.40 15.84 -0.77
N TYR A 202 -7.66 16.89 0.02
CA TYR A 202 -7.09 17.02 1.37
C TYR A 202 -7.45 15.81 2.22
N TRP A 203 -8.72 15.45 2.34
CA TRP A 203 -9.17 14.30 3.12
C TRP A 203 -8.42 13.00 2.78
N MET A 204 -8.23 12.72 1.49
CA MET A 204 -7.48 11.55 1.03
C MET A 204 -6.01 11.63 1.42
N ALA A 205 -5.34 12.75 1.16
CA ALA A 205 -3.93 12.95 1.53
C ALA A 205 -3.72 12.84 3.05
N LEU A 206 -4.62 13.40 3.85
CA LEU A 206 -4.61 13.33 5.31
C LEU A 206 -4.76 11.89 5.81
N LYS A 207 -5.66 11.10 5.21
CA LYS A 207 -5.80 9.66 5.51
C LYS A 207 -4.51 8.90 5.20
N ILE A 208 -3.88 9.18 4.06
CA ILE A 208 -2.61 8.55 3.67
C ILE A 208 -1.52 8.86 4.70
N LEU A 209 -1.39 10.13 5.11
CA LEU A 209 -0.42 10.56 6.13
C LEU A 209 -0.70 9.89 7.47
N TYR A 210 -1.94 9.92 7.93
CA TYR A 210 -2.38 9.23 9.15
C TYR A 210 -1.97 7.75 9.19
N PHE A 211 -2.18 7.02 8.09
CA PHE A 211 -1.80 5.60 8.03
C PHE A 211 -0.27 5.40 7.93
N LYS A 212 0.47 6.36 7.36
CA LYS A 212 1.94 6.37 7.32
C LYS A 212 2.60 6.71 8.68
N SER A 213 1.88 7.36 9.59
CA SER A 213 2.39 7.73 10.92
C SER A 213 2.73 6.52 11.82
N THR A 214 3.46 6.76 12.91
CA THR A 214 3.73 5.75 13.95
C THR A 214 2.45 5.36 14.69
N GLU A 215 2.41 4.19 15.34
CA GLU A 215 1.25 3.78 16.15
C GLU A 215 1.00 4.72 17.34
N ASN A 216 2.06 5.24 17.97
CA ASN A 216 1.94 6.23 19.06
C ASN A 216 1.25 7.51 18.55
N THR A 217 1.72 8.07 17.43
CA THR A 217 1.10 9.23 16.81
C THR A 217 -0.35 8.96 16.41
N LYS A 218 -0.63 7.80 15.80
CA LYS A 218 -2.01 7.40 15.46
C LYS A 218 -2.92 7.29 16.68
N ALA A 219 -2.42 6.78 17.82
CA ALA A 219 -3.17 6.67 19.05
C ALA A 219 -3.58 8.06 19.58
N LYS A 220 -2.64 9.02 19.62
CA LYS A 220 -2.92 10.41 20.01
C LYS A 220 -3.95 11.07 19.09
N MET A 221 -3.79 10.89 17.77
CA MET A 221 -4.75 11.40 16.80
C MET A 221 -6.15 10.77 16.97
N ARG A 222 -6.25 9.45 17.23
CA ARG A 222 -7.53 8.78 17.46
C ARG A 222 -8.27 9.33 18.67
N TYR A 223 -7.54 9.59 19.75
CA TYR A 223 -8.11 10.21 20.95
C TYR A 223 -8.74 11.58 20.64
N ARG A 224 -7.98 12.47 19.97
CA ARG A 224 -8.48 13.80 19.57
C ARG A 224 -9.68 13.72 18.62
N ILE A 225 -9.69 12.77 17.70
CA ILE A 225 -10.83 12.51 16.82
C ILE A 225 -12.06 12.07 17.63
N GLN A 226 -11.89 11.21 18.64
CA GLN A 226 -13.00 10.76 19.50
C GLN A 226 -13.58 11.91 20.35
N GLU A 227 -12.73 12.77 20.91
CA GLU A 227 -13.18 13.98 21.62
C GLU A 227 -13.99 14.89 20.69
N TRP A 228 -13.47 15.15 19.48
CA TRP A 228 -14.14 15.97 18.50
C TRP A 228 -15.50 15.37 18.06
N LEU A 229 -15.57 14.06 17.85
CA LEU A 229 -16.82 13.36 17.53
C LEU A 229 -17.85 13.50 18.64
N SER A 230 -17.44 13.32 19.91
CA SER A 230 -18.30 13.46 21.08
C SER A 230 -18.86 14.89 21.20
N HIS A 231 -17.98 15.89 21.08
CA HIS A 231 -18.36 17.30 21.15
C HIS A 231 -19.37 17.71 20.06
N ASN A 232 -19.19 17.20 18.85
CA ASN A 232 -20.05 17.49 17.70
C ASN A 232 -21.24 16.52 17.56
N LYS A 233 -21.48 15.65 18.54
CA LYS A 233 -22.55 14.64 18.53
C LYS A 233 -22.54 13.77 17.26
N GLN A 234 -21.36 13.49 16.72
CA GLN A 234 -21.17 12.64 15.55
C GLN A 234 -20.74 11.24 15.96
N THR A 235 -21.29 10.22 15.33
CA THR A 235 -20.92 8.82 15.61
C THR A 235 -19.76 8.31 14.75
N GLN A 236 -19.43 9.00 13.66
CA GLN A 236 -18.46 8.54 12.67
C GLN A 236 -17.67 9.69 12.06
N PHE A 237 -16.34 9.52 11.98
CA PHE A 237 -15.44 10.49 11.35
C PHE A 237 -15.38 10.29 9.83
N LYS A 238 -16.38 10.83 9.13
CA LYS A 238 -16.52 10.76 7.67
C LYS A 238 -15.98 12.02 6.98
N TYR A 239 -15.86 11.95 5.66
CA TYR A 239 -15.59 13.13 4.84
C TYR A 239 -16.69 14.18 5.01
N SER A 240 -16.25 15.38 5.34
CA SER A 240 -16.99 16.65 5.22
C SER A 240 -15.95 17.77 5.12
N LYS A 241 -16.34 18.97 4.69
CA LYS A 241 -15.45 20.14 4.67
C LYS A 241 -14.88 20.42 6.07
N GLU A 242 -15.74 20.41 7.08
CA GLU A 242 -15.38 20.64 8.48
C GLU A 242 -14.42 19.57 9.02
N ASN A 243 -14.74 18.28 8.84
CA ASN A 243 -13.91 17.18 9.32
C ASN A 243 -12.54 17.17 8.62
N SER A 244 -12.49 17.57 7.34
CA SER A 244 -11.24 17.69 6.58
C SER A 244 -10.34 18.79 7.14
N ASN A 245 -10.92 19.94 7.52
CA ASN A 245 -10.16 21.03 8.14
C ASN A 245 -9.65 20.63 9.53
N PHE A 246 -10.51 20.04 10.37
CA PHE A 246 -10.09 19.54 11.68
C PHE A 246 -8.97 18.49 11.55
N PHE A 247 -9.12 17.54 10.62
CA PHE A 247 -8.11 16.51 10.42
C PHE A 247 -6.80 17.06 9.87
N ARG A 248 -6.86 18.12 9.04
CA ARG A 248 -5.67 18.85 8.59
C ARG A 248 -4.89 19.42 9.75
N ASN A 249 -5.55 20.18 10.61
CA ASN A 249 -4.89 20.80 11.77
C ASN A 249 -4.23 19.74 12.66
N LEU A 250 -4.92 18.61 12.88
CA LEU A 250 -4.40 17.49 13.64
C LEU A 250 -3.14 16.88 13.00
N ILE A 251 -3.14 16.70 11.68
CA ILE A 251 -2.00 16.14 10.96
C ILE A 251 -0.81 17.11 10.96
N GLU A 252 -1.06 18.40 10.73
CA GLU A 252 -0.02 19.43 10.75
C GLU A 252 0.62 19.57 12.15
N GLU A 253 -0.19 19.50 13.22
CA GLU A 253 0.27 19.52 14.62
C GLU A 253 1.15 18.32 14.95
N PHE A 254 0.67 17.09 14.74
CA PHE A 254 1.33 15.88 15.22
C PHE A 254 2.48 15.38 14.34
N LEU A 255 2.55 15.82 13.08
CA LEU A 255 3.63 15.47 12.15
C LEU A 255 4.58 16.64 11.87
N GLU A 256 4.33 17.82 12.43
CA GLU A 256 5.14 19.03 12.21
C GLU A 256 5.32 19.35 10.71
N ILE A 257 4.27 19.14 9.92
CA ILE A 257 4.25 19.43 8.48
C ILE A 257 3.23 20.52 8.17
N LYS A 258 3.50 21.33 7.15
CA LYS A 258 2.51 22.26 6.59
C LYS A 258 1.96 21.68 5.29
N LEU A 259 0.64 21.50 5.21
CA LEU A 259 0.01 21.02 3.98
C LEU A 259 -0.42 22.21 3.12
N ASN A 260 0.00 22.19 1.86
CA ASN A 260 -0.46 23.09 0.81
C ASN A 260 -0.97 22.24 -0.37
N PRO A 261 -1.65 22.85 -1.36
CA PRO A 261 -2.19 22.10 -2.51
C PRO A 261 -1.14 21.27 -3.25
N ASP A 262 0.08 21.78 -3.41
CA ASP A 262 1.16 21.08 -4.10
C ASP A 262 1.58 19.82 -3.34
N ARG A 263 1.75 19.91 -2.02
CA ARG A 263 2.07 18.76 -1.18
C ARG A 263 0.96 17.72 -1.19
N VAL A 264 -0.31 18.14 -1.18
CA VAL A 264 -1.46 17.24 -1.36
C VAL A 264 -1.36 16.52 -2.71
N ASN A 265 -1.07 17.26 -3.79
CA ASN A 265 -0.87 16.68 -5.12
C ASN A 265 0.29 15.70 -5.13
N THR A 266 1.44 16.02 -4.54
CA THR A 266 2.58 15.10 -4.42
C THR A 266 2.19 13.82 -3.68
N ILE A 267 1.47 13.92 -2.55
CA ILE A 267 1.06 12.73 -1.77
C ILE A 267 0.10 11.84 -2.58
N LEU A 268 -0.88 12.44 -3.26
CA LEU A 268 -1.83 11.69 -4.08
C LEU A 268 -1.14 11.08 -5.30
N THR A 269 -0.23 11.82 -5.92
CA THR A 269 0.60 11.39 -7.04
C THR A 269 1.49 10.24 -6.59
N GLU A 270 2.20 10.34 -5.47
CA GLU A 270 2.93 9.22 -4.87
C GLU A 270 2.03 8.00 -4.67
N VAL A 271 0.79 8.13 -4.17
CA VAL A 271 -0.08 6.96 -4.00
C VAL A 271 -0.56 6.37 -5.33
N LEU A 272 -0.77 7.20 -6.36
CA LEU A 272 -1.20 6.79 -7.70
C LEU A 272 -0.04 6.35 -8.62
N GLU A 273 1.18 6.81 -8.33
CA GLU A 273 2.38 6.60 -9.14
C GLU A 273 3.35 5.64 -8.47
N LEU A 274 3.56 5.71 -7.13
CA LEU A 274 4.47 4.89 -6.28
C LEU A 274 4.86 3.67 -7.09
N GLU A 275 5.98 3.84 -7.79
CA GLU A 275 6.33 2.96 -8.87
C GLU A 275 6.38 1.59 -8.24
N LYS A 276 5.49 0.69 -8.67
CA LYS A 276 5.85 -0.71 -8.57
C LYS A 276 7.19 -0.76 -9.27
N VAL A 277 8.25 -1.15 -8.55
CA VAL A 277 9.53 -1.41 -9.19
C VAL A 277 9.21 -2.37 -10.32
N MET A 278 9.15 -1.85 -11.54
CA MET A 278 8.68 -2.64 -12.66
C MET A 278 9.73 -3.68 -12.92
N TYR A 279 9.27 -4.83 -13.41
CA TYR A 279 10.21 -5.85 -13.81
C TYR A 279 11.14 -5.28 -14.88
N SER A 280 12.42 -5.25 -14.56
CA SER A 280 13.49 -5.06 -15.51
C SER A 280 14.53 -6.13 -15.22
N VAL A 281 15.18 -6.61 -16.28
CA VAL A 281 16.25 -7.61 -16.17
C VAL A 281 17.34 -7.11 -15.19
N LYS A 282 17.71 -5.83 -15.28
CA LYS A 282 18.66 -5.16 -14.36
C LYS A 282 18.23 -5.24 -12.88
N ASN A 283 16.98 -4.90 -12.57
CA ASN A 283 16.48 -4.98 -11.19
C ASN A 283 16.43 -6.41 -10.68
N ALA A 284 15.98 -7.34 -11.53
CA ALA A 284 15.90 -8.75 -11.15
C ALA A 284 17.28 -9.38 -10.92
N GLN A 285 18.29 -9.01 -11.73
CA GLN A 285 19.70 -9.35 -11.51
C GLN A 285 20.22 -8.80 -10.18
N LYS A 286 19.98 -7.49 -9.91
CA LYS A 286 20.34 -6.86 -8.63
C LYS A 286 19.72 -7.61 -7.46
N PHE A 287 18.42 -7.93 -7.53
CA PHE A 287 17.73 -8.65 -6.46
C PHE A 287 18.18 -10.09 -6.30
N LYS A 288 18.46 -10.80 -7.39
CA LYS A 288 19.06 -12.14 -7.34
C LYS A 288 20.41 -12.08 -6.64
N TYR A 289 21.30 -11.19 -7.07
CA TYR A 289 22.61 -10.98 -6.44
C TYR A 289 22.48 -10.66 -4.94
N LEU A 290 21.65 -9.69 -4.57
CA LEU A 290 21.42 -9.34 -3.17
C LEU A 290 20.81 -10.51 -2.38
N TYR A 291 19.97 -11.35 -2.99
CA TYR A 291 19.46 -12.55 -2.33
C TYR A 291 20.57 -13.58 -2.11
N GLU A 292 21.45 -13.81 -3.08
CA GLU A 292 22.56 -14.74 -2.94
C GLU A 292 23.52 -14.30 -1.83
N LYS A 293 23.62 -12.99 -1.58
CA LYS A 293 24.45 -12.43 -0.52
C LYS A 293 23.75 -12.35 0.85
N LEU A 294 22.49 -11.92 0.90
CA LEU A 294 21.74 -11.66 2.15
C LEU A 294 20.80 -12.82 2.56
N ARG A 295 20.56 -13.75 1.63
CA ARG A 295 19.73 -14.96 1.75
C ARG A 295 18.34 -14.70 2.31
N SER A 296 17.73 -13.56 2.00
CA SER A 296 16.38 -13.22 2.46
C SER A 296 15.84 -11.97 1.76
N SER A 297 14.69 -12.08 1.08
CA SER A 297 14.01 -10.90 0.49
C SER A 297 13.64 -9.86 1.55
N LYS A 298 13.44 -10.25 2.82
CA LYS A 298 13.22 -9.29 3.91
C LYS A 298 14.46 -8.43 4.14
N ARG A 299 15.65 -9.07 4.15
CA ARG A 299 16.90 -8.36 4.38
C ARG A 299 17.31 -7.51 3.21
N ILE A 300 16.95 -7.90 1.99
CA ILE A 300 17.14 -7.03 0.82
C ILE A 300 16.37 -5.72 1.03
N VAL A 301 15.13 -5.77 1.53
CA VAL A 301 14.36 -4.55 1.86
C VAL A 301 15.08 -3.72 2.93
N GLU A 302 15.50 -4.36 4.03
CA GLU A 302 16.21 -3.68 5.13
C GLU A 302 17.54 -3.07 4.64
N PHE A 303 18.30 -3.80 3.82
CA PHE A 303 19.53 -3.35 3.19
C PHE A 303 19.29 -2.13 2.29
N LEU A 304 18.31 -2.18 1.39
CA LEU A 304 18.00 -1.04 0.51
C LEU A 304 17.57 0.21 1.31
N ILE A 305 16.88 0.02 2.44
CA ILE A 305 16.56 1.12 3.36
C ILE A 305 17.83 1.72 3.96
N ASP A 306 18.72 0.88 4.50
CA ASP A 306 19.97 1.32 5.13
C ASP A 306 20.90 2.03 4.12
N GLU A 307 20.87 1.62 2.84
CA GLU A 307 21.61 2.25 1.73
C GLU A 307 20.94 3.53 1.18
N GLY A 308 19.78 3.93 1.73
CA GLY A 308 19.10 5.17 1.33
C GLY A 308 18.40 5.11 -0.04
N GLU A 309 18.02 3.93 -0.51
CA GLU A 309 17.32 3.78 -1.80
C GLU A 309 15.93 4.43 -1.75
N LEU A 310 15.63 5.28 -2.73
CA LEU A 310 14.37 6.04 -2.78
C LEU A 310 13.15 5.15 -3.06
N ILE A 311 13.33 4.11 -3.88
CA ILE A 311 12.24 3.22 -4.33
C ILE A 311 12.49 1.81 -3.77
N ILE A 312 11.84 1.52 -2.65
CA ILE A 312 12.03 0.25 -1.94
C ILE A 312 10.96 -0.76 -2.38
N PRO A 313 11.32 -1.83 -3.12
CA PRO A 313 10.37 -2.87 -3.51
C PRO A 313 9.93 -3.66 -2.27
N ASN A 314 8.67 -4.05 -2.22
CA ASN A 314 8.24 -4.98 -1.18
C ASN A 314 8.81 -6.39 -1.40
N ARG A 315 8.77 -7.22 -0.36
CA ARG A 315 9.33 -8.59 -0.38
C ARG A 315 8.76 -9.48 -1.50
N GLN A 316 7.47 -9.32 -1.82
CA GLN A 316 6.80 -10.10 -2.85
C GLN A 316 7.27 -9.68 -4.24
N THR A 317 7.51 -8.39 -4.46
CA THR A 317 8.04 -7.82 -5.69
C THR A 317 9.44 -8.34 -5.98
N ILE A 318 10.34 -8.27 -4.99
CA ILE A 318 11.69 -8.85 -5.07
C ILE A 318 11.61 -10.33 -5.47
N THR A 319 10.77 -11.10 -4.77
CA THR A 319 10.62 -12.54 -5.03
C THR A 319 10.06 -12.82 -6.42
N LYS A 320 9.07 -12.03 -6.88
CA LYS A 320 8.50 -12.13 -8.23
C LYS A 320 9.53 -11.83 -9.31
N HIS A 321 10.39 -10.83 -9.09
CA HIS A 321 11.45 -10.46 -10.03
C HIS A 321 12.48 -11.57 -10.15
N ILE A 322 12.96 -12.11 -9.02
CA ILE A 322 13.90 -13.23 -9.02
C ILE A 322 13.30 -14.44 -9.74
N LYS A 323 12.06 -14.84 -9.40
CA LYS A 323 11.38 -15.98 -10.06
C LYS A 323 11.27 -15.79 -11.57
N ARG A 324 10.84 -14.60 -12.01
CA ARG A 324 10.72 -14.29 -13.43
C ARG A 324 12.07 -14.32 -14.14
N TYR A 325 13.11 -13.77 -13.52
CA TYR A 325 14.45 -13.78 -14.09
C TYR A 325 15.05 -15.18 -14.19
N LEU A 326 14.86 -16.03 -13.19
CA LEU A 326 15.28 -17.43 -13.24
C LEU A 326 14.58 -18.17 -14.39
N LEU A 327 13.27 -17.94 -14.56
CA LEU A 327 12.52 -18.51 -15.68
C LEU A 327 13.04 -18.02 -17.05
N GLU A 328 13.25 -16.71 -17.21
CA GLU A 328 13.78 -16.11 -18.45
C GLU A 328 15.22 -16.57 -18.78
N THR A 329 15.97 -17.04 -17.77
CA THR A 329 17.35 -17.55 -17.92
C THR A 329 17.44 -19.07 -17.86
N ASN A 330 16.29 -19.77 -17.94
CA ASN A 330 16.21 -21.24 -17.85
C ASN A 330 16.91 -21.84 -16.62
N GLN A 331 16.87 -21.15 -15.49
CA GLN A 331 17.38 -21.64 -14.20
C GLN A 331 16.25 -22.24 -13.38
N ASP A 332 16.46 -23.45 -12.85
CA ASP A 332 15.48 -24.10 -12.00
C ASP A 332 15.36 -23.38 -10.64
N LEU A 333 14.12 -22.98 -10.30
CA LEU A 333 13.83 -22.21 -9.10
C LEU A 333 14.08 -23.01 -7.82
N GLU A 334 13.72 -24.29 -7.81
CA GLU A 334 13.80 -25.14 -6.62
C GLU A 334 15.26 -25.49 -6.30
N TYR A 335 16.03 -25.85 -7.32
CA TYR A 335 17.48 -26.04 -7.25
C TYR A 335 18.18 -24.75 -6.80
N TRP A 336 17.84 -23.59 -7.37
CA TRP A 336 18.44 -22.33 -6.94
C TRP A 336 18.10 -22.02 -5.48
N GLN A 337 16.86 -22.22 -5.03
CA GLN A 337 16.46 -22.02 -3.63
C GLN A 337 17.14 -22.99 -2.67
N THR A 338 17.35 -24.24 -3.08
CA THR A 338 18.06 -25.26 -2.29
C THR A 338 19.52 -24.88 -2.09
N ASN A 339 20.19 -24.35 -3.12
CA ASN A 339 21.54 -23.83 -3.02
C ASN A 339 21.62 -22.45 -2.33
N HIS A 340 20.46 -21.81 -2.15
CA HIS A 340 20.36 -20.52 -1.49
C HIS A 340 19.36 -20.48 -0.33
N PRO A 341 19.58 -21.32 0.70
CA PRO A 341 18.66 -21.41 1.82
C PRO A 341 18.61 -20.09 2.58
N LYS A 342 17.43 -19.78 3.09
CA LYS A 342 17.18 -18.52 3.79
C LYS A 342 17.95 -18.46 5.11
N TYR A 343 18.83 -17.48 5.26
CA TYR A 343 19.47 -17.20 6.55
C TYR A 343 18.45 -16.68 7.56
N ARG A 344 18.49 -17.18 8.79
CA ARG A 344 17.67 -16.69 9.91
C ARG A 344 18.58 -15.99 10.92
N ILE A 345 18.28 -14.73 11.20
CA ILE A 345 18.92 -13.92 12.24
C ILE A 345 17.79 -13.45 13.13
N GLY A 346 17.80 -13.91 14.36
CA GLY A 346 16.77 -13.62 15.35
C GLY A 346 17.40 -12.90 16.52
N LEU A 347 16.83 -11.76 16.88
CA LEU A 347 17.15 -11.05 18.11
C LEU A 347 16.14 -11.44 19.19
N ASP A 348 16.56 -11.47 20.45
CA ASP A 348 15.65 -11.52 21.59
C ASP A 348 15.15 -10.12 21.99
N GLU A 349 14.41 -10.04 23.09
CA GLU A 349 13.84 -8.79 23.63
C GLU A 349 14.91 -7.78 24.09
N ASN A 350 16.12 -8.25 24.38
CA ASN A 350 17.26 -7.42 24.78
C ASN A 350 18.21 -7.13 23.61
N ASN A 351 17.78 -7.41 22.37
CA ASN A 351 18.56 -7.30 21.16
C ASN A 351 19.82 -8.19 21.14
N PHE A 352 19.85 -9.34 21.83
CA PHE A 352 20.93 -10.32 21.66
C PHE A 352 20.62 -11.29 20.52
N ILE A 353 21.66 -11.76 19.83
CA ILE A 353 21.51 -12.75 18.76
C ILE A 353 21.18 -14.12 19.36
N ARG A 354 19.91 -14.52 19.25
CA ARG A 354 19.42 -15.86 19.62
C ARG A 354 19.57 -16.88 18.50
N VAL A 355 19.43 -16.44 17.25
CA VAL A 355 19.54 -17.30 16.06
C VAL A 355 20.52 -16.66 15.10
N PHE A 356 21.52 -17.42 14.66
CA PHE A 356 22.51 -16.99 13.67
C PHE A 356 22.71 -18.10 12.61
N PRO A 357 22.90 -17.77 11.32
CA PRO A 357 23.05 -18.76 10.27
C PRO A 357 24.26 -19.67 10.49
N TYR A 358 24.06 -20.98 10.38
CA TYR A 358 25.08 -21.97 10.71
C TYR A 358 26.30 -21.87 9.79
N GLU A 359 26.09 -21.73 8.47
CA GLU A 359 27.17 -21.64 7.50
C GLU A 359 28.02 -20.39 7.75
N LEU A 360 27.36 -19.26 8.01
CA LEU A 360 28.03 -17.99 8.29
C LEU A 360 28.82 -18.04 9.60
N ARG A 361 28.24 -18.66 10.64
CA ARG A 361 28.92 -18.88 11.93
C ARG A 361 30.21 -19.68 11.75
N ASN A 362 30.16 -20.78 11.00
CA ASN A 362 31.30 -21.65 10.78
C ASN A 362 32.44 -20.95 10.02
N GLN A 363 32.10 -20.15 9.01
CA GLN A 363 33.09 -19.31 8.30
C GLN A 363 33.77 -18.33 9.26
N ILE A 364 32.98 -17.63 10.09
CA ILE A 364 33.49 -16.69 11.09
C ILE A 364 34.39 -17.38 12.12
N ILE A 365 33.99 -18.54 12.63
CA ILE A 365 34.82 -19.33 13.59
C ILE A 365 36.16 -19.70 12.98
N THR A 366 36.16 -20.13 11.72
CA THR A 366 37.39 -20.50 11.00
C THR A 366 38.34 -19.29 10.90
N LEU A 367 37.82 -18.11 10.55
CA LEU A 367 38.59 -16.87 10.51
C LEU A 367 39.11 -16.45 11.89
N ILE A 368 38.27 -16.56 12.92
CA ILE A 368 38.66 -16.25 14.32
C ILE A 368 39.83 -17.14 14.76
N ILE A 369 39.70 -18.46 14.60
CA ILE A 369 40.73 -19.40 15.05
C ILE A 369 42.03 -19.20 14.29
N THR A 370 41.97 -19.02 12.97
CA THR A 370 43.16 -18.74 12.14
C THR A 370 43.91 -17.53 12.70
N LYS A 371 43.21 -16.41 12.94
CA LYS A 371 43.82 -15.20 13.52
C LYS A 371 44.38 -15.43 14.92
N LEU A 372 43.69 -16.17 15.79
CA LEU A 372 44.17 -16.45 17.15
C LEU A 372 45.48 -17.26 17.13
N LEU A 373 45.59 -18.23 16.21
CA LEU A 373 46.81 -19.00 16.00
C LEU A 373 47.94 -18.11 15.43
N ASP A 374 47.64 -17.27 14.44
CA ASP A 374 48.62 -16.35 13.83
C ASP A 374 49.18 -15.34 14.83
N TYR A 375 48.32 -14.79 15.71
CA TYR A 375 48.71 -13.81 16.71
C TYR A 375 49.25 -14.42 18.02
N ARG A 376 49.40 -15.75 18.10
CA ARG A 376 49.83 -16.47 19.31
C ARG A 376 49.05 -16.06 20.57
N ASN A 377 47.76 -15.75 20.42
CA ASN A 377 46.87 -15.24 21.48
C ASN A 377 47.28 -13.89 22.14
N GLU A 378 48.25 -13.14 21.61
CA GLU A 378 48.72 -11.87 22.21
C GLU A 378 47.73 -10.70 22.02
N LYS A 379 46.84 -10.80 21.05
CA LYS A 379 45.89 -9.73 20.71
C LYS A 379 44.66 -9.74 21.61
N THR A 380 44.06 -8.59 21.88
CA THR A 380 42.80 -8.50 22.62
C THR A 380 41.61 -8.94 21.75
N PRO A 381 40.45 -9.31 22.32
CA PRO A 381 39.25 -9.59 21.52
C PRO A 381 38.86 -8.45 20.57
N LYS A 382 39.07 -7.20 21.01
CA LYS A 382 38.82 -6.00 20.20
C LYS A 382 39.72 -5.93 18.97
N ASP A 383 41.00 -6.28 19.11
CA ASP A 383 41.95 -6.31 17.98
C ASP A 383 41.56 -7.40 16.96
N ILE A 384 41.17 -8.58 17.44
CA ILE A 384 40.68 -9.67 16.59
C ILE A 384 39.43 -9.22 15.83
N LEU A 385 38.47 -8.58 16.52
CA LEU A 385 37.25 -8.08 15.91
C LEU A 385 37.54 -7.04 14.82
N GLN A 386 38.44 -6.08 15.06
CA GLN A 386 38.85 -5.11 14.04
C GLN A 386 39.50 -5.78 12.83
N SER A 387 40.32 -6.80 13.07
CA SER A 387 40.94 -7.61 12.00
C SER A 387 39.89 -8.37 11.19
N LEU A 388 38.86 -8.94 11.85
CA LEU A 388 37.73 -9.59 11.16
C LEU A 388 36.90 -8.62 10.32
N LYS A 389 36.67 -7.38 10.79
CA LYS A 389 35.95 -6.36 10.01
C LYS A 389 36.63 -6.14 8.65
N ARG A 390 37.96 -6.05 8.64
CA ARG A 390 38.76 -5.95 7.39
C ARG A 390 38.64 -7.20 6.51
N ASP A 391 38.67 -8.39 7.10
CA ASP A 391 38.52 -9.64 6.35
C ASP A 391 37.13 -9.75 5.71
N PHE A 392 36.07 -9.31 6.39
CA PHE A 392 34.72 -9.33 5.82
C PHE A 392 34.61 -8.44 4.57
N ASP A 393 35.33 -7.32 4.55
CA ASP A 393 35.45 -6.44 3.39
C ASP A 393 36.26 -7.11 2.27
N LEU A 394 37.43 -7.65 2.60
CA LEU A 394 38.32 -8.32 1.65
C LEU A 394 37.66 -9.53 0.97
N HIS A 395 36.99 -10.37 1.75
CA HIS A 395 36.29 -11.57 1.26
C HIS A 395 34.89 -11.28 0.70
N LYS A 396 34.47 -10.01 0.66
CA LYS A 396 33.16 -9.57 0.17
C LYS A 396 32.01 -10.33 0.83
N ILE A 397 32.10 -10.54 2.15
CA ILE A 397 31.01 -11.11 2.96
C ILE A 397 29.99 -10.00 3.23
N LEU A 398 29.28 -9.60 2.17
CA LEU A 398 28.37 -8.45 2.14
C LEU A 398 27.39 -8.47 3.33
N ILE A 399 26.88 -9.64 3.69
CA ILE A 399 25.96 -9.76 4.82
C ILE A 399 26.60 -9.35 6.14
N MET A 400 27.87 -9.68 6.39
CA MET A 400 28.53 -9.31 7.65
C MET A 400 28.88 -7.82 7.69
N ASN A 401 29.39 -7.29 6.57
CA ASN A 401 29.67 -5.86 6.47
C ASN A 401 28.38 -5.05 6.70
N TRP A 402 27.29 -5.38 6.02
CA TRP A 402 26.00 -4.74 6.25
C TRP A 402 25.49 -4.94 7.68
N LEU A 403 25.51 -6.17 8.23
CA LEU A 403 25.00 -6.44 9.58
C LEU A 403 25.74 -5.64 10.67
N LEU A 404 27.04 -5.42 10.51
CA LEU A 404 27.85 -4.65 11.46
C LEU A 404 27.59 -3.15 11.38
N ASN A 405 27.24 -2.64 10.19
CA ASN A 405 26.95 -1.23 9.96
C ASN A 405 25.45 -0.89 10.08
N SER A 406 24.57 -1.90 10.09
CA SER A 406 23.12 -1.69 10.16
C SER A 406 22.72 -1.11 11.52
N PRO A 407 21.94 -0.02 11.59
CA PRO A 407 21.46 0.56 12.85
C PRO A 407 20.69 -0.43 13.71
N LYS A 408 20.07 -1.43 13.08
CA LYS A 408 19.24 -2.44 13.74
C LYS A 408 20.03 -3.61 14.32
N TYR A 409 21.15 -3.98 13.69
CA TYR A 409 21.87 -5.22 14.00
C TYR A 409 23.28 -5.00 14.53
N GLY A 410 23.89 -3.83 14.30
CA GLY A 410 25.32 -3.60 14.49
C GLY A 410 25.81 -3.97 15.90
N SER A 411 25.19 -3.40 16.93
CA SER A 411 25.57 -3.67 18.33
C SER A 411 25.39 -5.13 18.73
N SER A 412 24.27 -5.75 18.32
CA SER A 412 23.96 -7.16 18.58
C SER A 412 24.97 -8.11 17.92
N VAL A 413 25.36 -7.81 16.67
CA VAL A 413 26.30 -8.61 15.89
C VAL A 413 27.71 -8.44 16.44
N GLU A 414 28.12 -7.22 16.78
CA GLU A 414 29.40 -6.95 17.41
C GLU A 414 29.55 -7.71 18.74
N ASN A 415 28.53 -7.66 19.60
CA ASN A 415 28.52 -8.42 20.85
C ASN A 415 28.61 -9.94 20.59
N TYR A 416 27.81 -10.46 19.66
CA TYR A 416 27.84 -11.88 19.30
C TYR A 416 29.24 -12.32 18.80
N LEU A 417 29.92 -11.49 18.00
CA LEU A 417 31.27 -11.77 17.55
C LEU A 417 32.28 -11.76 18.70
N ASN A 418 32.17 -10.83 19.65
CA ASN A 418 33.03 -10.82 20.84
C ASN A 418 32.88 -12.11 21.65
N VAL A 419 31.64 -12.56 21.87
CA VAL A 419 31.35 -13.84 22.55
C VAL A 419 31.98 -15.01 21.79
N LEU A 420 31.89 -15.04 20.45
CA LEU A 420 32.54 -16.06 19.63
C LEU A 420 34.07 -16.02 19.73
N ILE A 421 34.68 -14.84 19.78
CA ILE A 421 36.14 -14.69 19.91
C ILE A 421 36.62 -15.23 21.26
N ILE A 422 35.92 -14.90 22.35
CA ILE A 422 36.23 -15.39 23.69
C ILE A 422 36.11 -16.91 23.75
N LEU A 423 35.02 -17.47 23.21
CA LEU A 423 34.85 -18.92 23.10
C LEU A 423 36.00 -19.58 22.32
N CYS A 424 36.31 -19.07 21.13
CA CYS A 424 37.36 -19.66 20.29
C CYS A 424 38.73 -19.59 20.96
N ARG A 425 39.05 -18.51 21.65
CA ARG A 425 40.29 -18.40 22.45
C ARG A 425 40.37 -19.48 23.51
N HIS A 426 39.29 -19.66 24.27
CA HIS A 426 39.23 -20.70 25.29
C HIS A 426 39.43 -22.10 24.70
N LEU A 427 38.85 -22.37 23.52
CA LEU A 427 39.02 -23.65 22.82
C LEU A 427 40.45 -23.84 22.28
N VAL A 428 41.09 -22.79 21.78
CA VAL A 428 42.51 -22.82 21.37
C VAL A 428 43.40 -23.16 22.57
N ASP A 429 43.17 -22.52 23.72
CA ASP A 429 43.95 -22.77 24.94
C ASP A 429 43.78 -24.22 25.45
N ILE A 430 42.56 -24.75 25.42
CA ILE A 430 42.29 -26.17 25.76
C ILE A 430 43.06 -27.09 24.82
N SER A 431 43.04 -26.80 23.51
CA SER A 431 43.73 -27.60 22.49
C SER A 431 45.24 -27.60 22.70
N GLN A 432 45.84 -26.44 22.94
CA GLN A 432 47.28 -26.29 23.19
C GLN A 432 47.73 -27.02 24.47
N LYS A 433 46.87 -27.06 25.49
CA LYS A 433 47.13 -27.81 26.74
C LYS A 433 46.87 -29.32 26.60
N GLY A 434 46.32 -29.78 25.48
CA GLY A 434 45.92 -31.17 25.29
C GLY A 434 44.79 -31.64 26.22
N ALA A 435 43.99 -30.71 26.74
CA ALA A 435 42.91 -30.99 27.69
C ALA A 435 41.60 -31.42 26.99
N TYR A 436 40.72 -32.09 27.72
CA TYR A 436 39.39 -32.48 27.24
C TYR A 436 38.41 -31.30 27.28
N ILE A 437 37.53 -31.21 26.29
CA ILE A 437 36.50 -30.16 26.27
C ILE A 437 35.34 -30.54 27.17
N ASN A 438 35.09 -29.74 28.21
CA ASN A 438 33.88 -29.85 29.02
C ASN A 438 32.89 -28.72 28.67
N ILE A 439 31.90 -29.01 27.82
CA ILE A 439 30.86 -28.03 27.41
C ILE A 439 30.13 -27.43 28.62
N THR A 440 29.90 -28.22 29.68
CA THR A 440 29.24 -27.74 30.91
C THR A 440 30.09 -26.71 31.64
N SER A 441 31.42 -26.89 31.61
CA SER A 441 32.36 -25.90 32.15
C SER A 441 32.34 -24.61 31.33
N ILE A 442 32.37 -24.73 29.99
CA ILE A 442 32.32 -23.58 29.08
C ILE A 442 31.01 -22.79 29.24
N SER A 443 29.87 -23.47 29.36
CA SER A 443 28.57 -22.81 29.55
C SER A 443 28.42 -22.08 30.90
N LYS A 444 29.30 -22.32 31.87
CA LYS A 444 29.33 -21.61 33.15
C LYS A 444 30.17 -20.33 33.08
N ASN A 445 30.92 -20.10 32.00
CA ASN A 445 31.69 -18.87 31.83
C ASN A 445 30.72 -17.69 31.56
N PRO A 446 30.69 -16.64 32.41
CA PRO A 446 29.77 -15.52 32.25
C PRO A 446 30.00 -14.72 30.95
N ASP A 447 31.22 -14.77 30.38
CA ASP A 447 31.56 -14.08 29.14
C ASP A 447 31.10 -14.85 27.89
N ILE A 448 30.61 -16.09 28.05
CA ILE A 448 30.15 -16.96 26.95
C ILE A 448 28.64 -17.14 27.06
N SER A 449 27.88 -16.13 26.63
CA SER A 449 26.41 -16.09 26.66
C SER A 449 25.74 -16.91 25.53
N LEU A 450 26.27 -18.09 25.22
CA LEU A 450 25.72 -19.01 24.21
C LEU A 450 25.03 -20.21 24.86
N ASP A 451 23.89 -20.60 24.29
CA ASP A 451 23.18 -21.79 24.75
C ASP A 451 23.99 -23.08 24.49
N ARG A 452 23.76 -24.09 25.32
CA ARG A 452 24.48 -25.38 25.27
C ARG A 452 24.40 -26.07 23.90
N THR A 453 23.29 -25.91 23.18
CA THR A 453 23.12 -26.51 21.85
C THR A 453 24.01 -25.82 20.83
N THR A 454 24.07 -24.48 20.88
CA THR A 454 24.98 -23.68 20.04
C THR A 454 26.44 -24.00 20.34
N LEU A 455 26.84 -24.05 21.62
CA LEU A 455 28.20 -24.45 22.03
C LEU A 455 28.58 -25.83 21.48
N THR A 456 27.70 -26.83 21.68
CA THR A 456 27.92 -28.20 21.18
C THR A 456 28.14 -28.21 19.66
N LYS A 457 27.29 -27.50 18.89
CA LYS A 457 27.41 -27.42 17.43
C LYS A 457 28.72 -26.77 16.98
N ILE A 458 29.17 -25.73 17.69
CA ILE A 458 30.43 -25.03 17.41
C ILE A 458 31.62 -25.96 17.67
N THR A 459 31.67 -26.58 18.85
CA THR A 459 32.73 -27.52 19.22
C THR A 459 32.80 -28.72 18.26
N ASP A 460 31.65 -29.31 17.93
CA ASP A 460 31.59 -30.43 16.98
C ASP A 460 32.03 -30.01 15.58
N PHE A 461 31.79 -28.77 15.17
CA PHE A 461 32.31 -28.24 13.90
C PHE A 461 33.84 -28.16 13.91
N ILE A 462 34.42 -27.59 14.97
CA ILE A 462 35.87 -27.43 15.12
C ILE A 462 36.57 -28.79 15.13
N ILE A 463 36.04 -29.76 15.88
CA ILE A 463 36.60 -31.13 15.97
C ILE A 463 36.50 -31.84 14.62
N ARG A 464 35.30 -31.87 14.01
CA ARG A 464 35.07 -32.63 12.76
C ARG A 464 35.93 -32.11 11.60
N ASN A 465 36.17 -30.80 11.55
CA ASN A 465 36.98 -30.19 10.50
C ASN A 465 38.47 -30.13 10.86
N LYS A 466 38.88 -30.74 11.98
CA LYS A 466 40.27 -30.75 12.48
C LYS A 466 40.89 -29.35 12.54
N ILE A 467 40.06 -28.34 12.85
CA ILE A 467 40.53 -26.95 12.98
C ILE A 467 41.46 -26.83 14.19
N LEU A 468 41.19 -27.61 15.24
CA LEU A 468 42.02 -27.76 16.43
C LEU A 468 42.14 -29.24 16.79
N SER A 469 43.28 -29.66 17.32
CA SER A 469 43.49 -31.01 17.88
C SER A 469 42.88 -31.08 19.27
N LEU A 470 41.56 -31.29 19.33
CA LEU A 470 40.81 -31.37 20.57
C LEU A 470 40.42 -32.81 20.88
N LYS A 471 40.59 -33.23 22.14
CA LYS A 471 40.07 -34.51 22.65
C LYS A 471 38.69 -34.27 23.25
N LYS A 472 37.70 -35.05 22.83
CA LYS A 472 36.32 -34.94 23.33
C LYS A 472 36.12 -35.85 24.53
#